data_AF-A0A7S0WXT2-F1
#
_entry.id   AF-A0A7S0WXT2-F1
#
_cell.length_a   1.000
_cell.length_b   1.000
_cell.length_c   1.000
_cell.angle_alpha   90.00
_cell.angle_beta   90.00
_cell.angle_gamma   90.00
#
_symmetry.space_group_name_H-M   'P 1'
#
loop_
_entity.id
_entity.type
_entity.pdbx_description
1 polymer ?
#
loop_
_entity_poly.entity_id
_entity_poly.type
_entity_poly.pdbx_seq_one_letter_code
_entity_poly.pdbx_strand_id
1 'polypeptide(L)'
;TMFWARVTDRAARWTDVMRRLSPEQQVWAAQRLGYMNIFNPKRPALHYRLRMFRADEHEIAWQLFNMSVNATHVCFHNVHIDGAPKKLNQGPNMWPVMRGNAHEDDVPQNTLEFDFEWPEATKEGAKTVAQLRAALRKFKEAAAGAKEEGGPKQFLPQGSKPHEAVKKKGTLVNNPLRQVDTSKRRQTEEEAAK
;
A
#
# COMPACT_ATOMS: atom_id res chain seq x y z
N THR A 1 -11.04 -32.67 9.13
CA THR A 1 -10.53 -31.82 8.04
C THR A 1 -9.74 -30.68 8.66
N MET A 2 -8.42 -30.62 8.46
CA MET A 2 -7.63 -29.52 9.01
C MET A 2 -8.01 -28.23 8.28
N PHE A 3 -8.73 -27.35 8.98
CA PHE A 3 -9.02 -25.99 8.56
C PHE A 3 -7.72 -25.19 8.67
N TRP A 4 -6.99 -25.08 7.57
CA TRP A 4 -5.93 -24.08 7.43
C TRP A 4 -6.61 -22.72 7.36
N ALA A 5 -6.93 -22.16 8.52
CA ALA A 5 -7.33 -20.78 8.66
C ALA A 5 -6.28 -19.95 7.94
N ARG A 6 -6.70 -19.29 6.85
CA ARG A 6 -5.88 -18.41 6.03
C ARG A 6 -5.16 -17.43 6.97
N VAL A 7 -3.87 -17.64 7.21
CA VAL A 7 -2.99 -16.62 7.79
C VAL A 7 -2.73 -15.59 6.71
N THR A 8 -3.79 -14.94 6.24
CA THR A 8 -3.68 -13.69 5.51
C THR A 8 -3.74 -12.63 6.57
N ASP A 9 -2.60 -12.37 7.21
CA ASP A 9 -2.44 -11.09 7.88
C ASP A 9 -2.52 -10.03 6.77
N ARG A 10 -3.74 -9.50 6.55
CA ARG A 10 -3.98 -8.41 5.59
C ARG A 10 -3.41 -7.09 6.11
N ALA A 11 -3.09 -7.00 7.40
CA ALA A 11 -2.34 -5.88 7.98
C ALA A 11 -0.83 -6.07 7.76
N ALA A 12 -0.35 -7.30 7.56
CA ALA A 12 1.02 -7.56 7.15
C ALA A 12 1.25 -6.98 5.77
N ARG A 13 2.31 -6.19 5.71
CA ARG A 13 2.79 -5.52 4.51
C ARG A 13 3.42 -6.56 3.59
N TRP A 14 2.63 -7.48 3.02
CA TRP A 14 3.10 -8.51 2.10
C TRP A 14 3.95 -7.91 0.99
N THR A 15 3.56 -6.74 0.48
CA THR A 15 4.37 -5.98 -0.48
C THR A 15 5.81 -5.73 -0.01
N ASP A 16 6.04 -5.40 1.27
CA ASP A 16 7.41 -5.19 1.80
C ASP A 16 8.20 -6.50 1.85
N VAL A 17 7.54 -7.62 2.14
CA VAL A 17 8.17 -8.94 2.10
C VAL A 17 8.53 -9.29 0.67
N MET A 18 7.59 -9.17 -0.26
CA MET A 18 7.77 -9.51 -1.67
C MET A 18 8.91 -8.72 -2.31
N ARG A 19 9.06 -7.43 -1.97
CA ARG A 19 10.15 -6.60 -2.50
C ARG A 19 11.55 -6.97 -2.02
N ARG A 20 11.66 -7.74 -0.94
CA ARG A 20 12.94 -8.31 -0.49
C ARG A 20 13.29 -9.60 -1.21
N LEU A 21 12.33 -10.19 -1.94
CA LEU A 21 12.52 -11.41 -2.70
C LEU A 21 13.01 -11.09 -4.12
N SER A 22 13.77 -12.02 -4.71
CA SER A 22 14.11 -11.96 -6.14
C SER A 22 12.85 -12.10 -7.01
N PRO A 23 12.87 -11.67 -8.29
CA PRO A 23 11.70 -11.77 -9.18
C PRO A 23 11.08 -13.18 -9.23
N GLU A 24 11.89 -14.23 -9.39
CA GLU A 24 11.38 -15.61 -9.40
C GLU A 24 10.78 -16.04 -8.06
N GLN A 25 11.39 -15.61 -6.94
CA GLN A 25 10.83 -15.88 -5.61
C GLN A 25 9.50 -15.14 -5.40
N GLN A 26 9.36 -13.93 -5.95
CA GLN A 26 8.08 -13.21 -5.95
C GLN A 26 7.02 -14.00 -6.71
N VAL A 27 7.34 -14.51 -7.90
CA VAL A 27 6.40 -15.35 -8.67
C VAL A 27 5.98 -16.57 -7.87
N TRP A 28 6.93 -17.33 -7.33
CA TRP A 28 6.64 -18.56 -6.59
C TRP A 28 5.78 -18.31 -5.34
N ALA A 29 6.07 -17.25 -4.61
CA ALA A 29 5.28 -16.85 -3.45
C ALA A 29 3.87 -16.42 -3.87
N ALA A 30 3.77 -15.59 -4.92
CA ALA A 30 2.50 -15.08 -5.41
C ALA A 30 1.59 -16.17 -5.98
N GLN A 31 2.14 -17.14 -6.71
CA GLN A 31 1.37 -18.26 -7.26
C GLN A 31 0.88 -19.23 -6.18
N ARG A 32 1.62 -19.38 -5.07
CA ARG A 32 1.21 -20.22 -3.93
C ARG A 32 0.19 -19.54 -3.03
N LEU A 33 0.39 -18.26 -2.73
CA LEU A 33 -0.48 -17.49 -1.84
C LEU A 33 -1.70 -16.92 -2.58
N GLY A 34 -1.65 -16.82 -3.90
CA GLY A 34 -2.61 -16.12 -4.75
C GLY A 34 -2.29 -14.63 -4.85
N TYR A 35 -2.22 -14.11 -6.07
CA TYR A 35 -1.87 -12.70 -6.33
C TYR A 35 -2.82 -11.73 -5.62
N MET A 36 -4.12 -12.04 -5.57
CA MET A 36 -5.13 -11.24 -4.86
C MET A 36 -4.88 -11.08 -3.36
N ASN A 37 -4.23 -12.05 -2.71
CA ASN A 37 -3.93 -11.95 -1.27
C ASN A 37 -2.71 -11.07 -0.97
N ILE A 38 -1.85 -10.85 -1.97
CA ILE A 38 -0.60 -10.08 -1.86
C ILE A 38 -0.77 -8.67 -2.45
N PHE A 39 -1.63 -8.54 -3.45
CA PHE A 39 -1.79 -7.32 -4.22
C PHE A 39 -2.19 -6.14 -3.31
N ASN A 40 -1.48 -5.04 -3.49
CA ASN A 40 -1.74 -3.79 -2.79
C ASN A 40 -1.84 -2.66 -3.81
N PRO A 41 -3.04 -2.09 -4.05
CA PRO A 41 -3.23 -1.05 -5.06
C PRO A 41 -2.46 0.24 -4.73
N LYS A 42 -2.05 0.46 -3.47
CA LYS A 42 -1.23 1.62 -3.10
C LYS A 42 0.26 1.42 -3.42
N ARG A 43 0.70 0.16 -3.52
CA ARG A 43 2.10 -0.22 -3.75
C ARG A 43 2.14 -1.45 -4.66
N PRO A 44 1.68 -1.35 -5.91
CA PRO A 44 1.58 -2.49 -6.81
C PRO A 44 2.94 -2.89 -7.42
N ALA A 45 4.01 -2.13 -7.17
CA ALA A 45 5.31 -2.35 -7.81
C ALA A 45 5.96 -3.66 -7.33
N LEU A 46 5.94 -4.66 -8.22
CA LEU A 46 6.43 -6.04 -8.08
C LEU A 46 6.72 -6.63 -9.47
N HIS A 47 7.35 -7.80 -9.50
CA HIS A 47 7.42 -8.64 -10.68
C HIS A 47 6.21 -9.58 -10.74
N TYR A 48 5.54 -9.65 -11.89
CA TYR A 48 4.31 -10.42 -12.09
C TYR A 48 4.50 -11.46 -13.19
N ARG A 49 4.01 -12.68 -12.94
CA ARG A 49 3.83 -13.73 -13.95
C ARG A 49 2.39 -14.25 -13.84
N LEU A 50 1.49 -13.61 -14.58
CA LEU A 50 0.04 -13.78 -14.54
C LEU A 50 -0.43 -14.71 -15.65
N ARG A 51 -1.12 -15.77 -15.27
CA ARG A 51 -1.79 -16.73 -16.16
C ARG A 51 -3.21 -16.23 -16.38
N MET A 52 -3.46 -15.67 -17.56
CA MET A 52 -4.72 -14.96 -17.83
C MET A 52 -5.95 -15.86 -17.82
N PHE A 53 -5.77 -17.19 -17.88
CA PHE A 53 -6.87 -18.15 -17.76
C PHE A 53 -7.42 -18.27 -16.34
N ARG A 54 -6.67 -17.78 -15.33
CA ARG A 54 -7.13 -17.76 -13.95
C ARG A 54 -7.82 -16.44 -13.64
N ALA A 55 -9.04 -16.52 -13.10
CA ALA A 55 -9.84 -15.33 -12.81
C ALA A 55 -9.16 -14.35 -11.85
N ASP A 56 -8.46 -14.84 -10.82
CA ASP A 56 -7.74 -14.00 -9.85
C ASP A 56 -6.57 -13.23 -10.50
N GLU A 57 -5.81 -13.89 -11.36
CA GLU A 57 -4.65 -13.30 -12.04
C GLU A 57 -5.10 -12.36 -13.18
N HIS A 58 -6.17 -12.71 -13.90
CA HIS A 58 -6.81 -11.84 -14.89
C HIS A 58 -7.32 -10.54 -14.27
N GLU A 59 -8.00 -10.62 -13.12
CA GLU A 59 -8.50 -9.42 -12.43
C GLU A 59 -7.35 -8.52 -11.94
N ILE A 60 -6.24 -9.09 -11.45
CA ILE A 60 -5.04 -8.30 -11.14
C ILE A 60 -4.47 -7.61 -12.39
N ALA A 61 -4.37 -8.33 -13.52
CA ALA A 61 -3.92 -7.73 -14.78
C ALA A 61 -4.81 -6.55 -15.19
N TRP A 62 -6.13 -6.69 -15.04
CA TRP A 62 -7.10 -5.63 -15.33
C TRP A 62 -6.95 -4.43 -14.39
N GLN A 63 -6.76 -4.66 -13.09
CA GLN A 63 -6.53 -3.58 -12.12
C GLN A 63 -5.23 -2.82 -12.44
N LEU A 64 -4.14 -3.53 -12.73
CA LEU A 64 -2.86 -2.93 -13.13
C LEU A 64 -2.97 -2.14 -14.43
N PHE A 65 -3.70 -2.67 -15.42
CA PHE A 65 -4.02 -1.96 -16.66
C PHE A 65 -4.74 -0.63 -16.37
N ASN A 66 -5.84 -0.65 -15.62
CA ASN A 66 -6.61 0.57 -15.29
C ASN A 66 -5.78 1.61 -14.53
N MET A 67 -4.89 1.15 -13.64
CA MET A 67 -3.94 2.02 -12.95
C MET A 67 -2.99 2.70 -13.94
N SER A 68 -2.44 1.92 -14.89
CA SER A 68 -1.48 2.43 -15.88
C SER A 68 -2.08 3.40 -16.89
N VAL A 69 -3.36 3.24 -17.28
CA VAL A 69 -4.00 4.11 -18.28
C VAL A 69 -3.97 5.58 -17.86
N ASN A 70 -4.04 5.85 -16.55
CA ASN A 70 -4.01 7.19 -15.99
C ASN A 70 -2.63 7.63 -15.49
N ALA A 71 -1.61 6.78 -15.63
CA ALA A 71 -0.27 7.07 -15.15
C ALA A 71 0.50 7.94 -16.16
N THR A 72 1.23 8.92 -15.63
CA THR A 72 2.07 9.83 -16.45
C THR A 72 3.46 9.25 -16.79
N HIS A 73 3.75 8.03 -16.34
CA HIS A 73 5.03 7.35 -16.50
C HIS A 73 4.78 5.94 -17.07
N VAL A 74 5.81 5.34 -17.65
CA VAL A 74 5.76 3.96 -18.13
C VAL A 74 5.67 3.04 -16.92
N CYS A 75 4.64 2.19 -16.86
CA CYS A 75 4.44 1.28 -15.73
C CYS A 75 4.90 -0.17 -16.02
N PHE A 76 4.97 -0.56 -17.29
CA PHE A 76 5.26 -1.94 -17.68
C PHE A 76 6.66 -2.05 -18.28
N HIS A 77 7.51 -2.86 -17.67
CA HIS A 77 8.88 -3.14 -18.10
C HIS A 77 9.09 -4.64 -18.32
N ASN A 78 10.08 -4.99 -19.14
CA ASN A 78 10.48 -6.38 -19.41
C ASN A 78 9.30 -7.29 -19.76
N VAL A 79 8.36 -6.79 -20.55
CA VAL A 79 7.12 -7.52 -20.85
C VAL A 79 7.41 -8.70 -21.77
N HIS A 80 6.95 -9.86 -21.35
CA HIS A 80 6.91 -11.09 -22.12
C HIS A 80 5.47 -11.61 -22.16
N ILE A 81 5.07 -12.13 -23.31
CA ILE A 81 3.80 -12.83 -23.50
C ILE A 81 4.15 -14.23 -24.00
N ASP A 82 3.75 -15.24 -23.24
CA ASP A 82 4.07 -16.66 -23.51
C ASP A 82 5.59 -16.89 -23.70
N GLY A 83 6.40 -16.20 -22.90
CA GLY A 83 7.87 -16.26 -22.95
C GLY A 83 8.52 -15.45 -24.07
N ALA A 84 7.75 -14.85 -24.99
CA ALA A 84 8.28 -14.01 -26.05
C ALA A 84 8.29 -12.52 -25.63
N PRO A 85 9.41 -11.80 -25.80
CA PRO A 85 9.46 -10.38 -25.45
C PRO A 85 8.51 -9.56 -26.33
N LYS A 86 7.74 -8.68 -25.71
CA LYS A 86 6.77 -7.83 -26.38
C LYS A 86 6.94 -6.37 -25.97
N LYS A 87 6.92 -5.47 -26.95
CA LYS A 87 6.80 -4.04 -26.68
C LYS A 87 5.32 -3.70 -26.50
N LEU A 88 4.97 -3.13 -25.35
CA LEU A 88 3.65 -2.60 -25.07
C LEU A 88 3.68 -1.08 -25.10
N ASN A 89 2.77 -0.49 -25.87
CA ASN A 89 2.51 0.94 -25.83
C ASN A 89 1.38 1.16 -24.81
N GLN A 90 1.70 1.87 -23.72
CA GLN A 90 0.74 2.18 -22.67
C GLN A 90 -0.40 3.05 -23.21
N GLY A 91 -1.63 2.58 -23.06
CA GLY A 91 -2.82 3.24 -23.57
C GLY A 91 -4.00 2.27 -23.68
N PRO A 92 -5.16 2.72 -24.20
CA PRO A 92 -6.38 1.90 -24.29
C PRO A 92 -6.18 0.59 -25.08
N ASN A 93 -5.34 0.64 -26.13
CA ASN A 93 -5.05 -0.49 -27.00
C ASN A 93 -4.10 -1.54 -26.38
N MET A 94 -3.58 -1.29 -25.18
CA MET A 94 -2.70 -2.24 -24.50
C MET A 94 -3.44 -3.48 -24.01
N TRP A 95 -4.69 -3.32 -23.56
CA TRP A 95 -5.45 -4.42 -22.96
C TRP A 95 -5.71 -5.58 -23.93
N PRO A 96 -6.16 -5.37 -25.18
CA PRO A 96 -6.27 -6.45 -26.16
C PRO A 96 -4.95 -7.22 -26.37
N VAL A 97 -3.82 -6.50 -26.39
CA VAL A 97 -2.49 -7.13 -26.56
C VAL A 97 -2.12 -7.96 -25.33
N MET A 98 -2.40 -7.46 -24.13
CA MET A 98 -2.20 -8.21 -22.87
C MET A 98 -3.07 -9.47 -22.78
N ARG A 99 -4.21 -9.53 -23.47
CA ARG A 99 -5.04 -10.74 -23.57
C ARG A 99 -4.62 -11.67 -24.72
N GLY A 100 -3.50 -11.43 -25.39
CA GLY A 100 -3.08 -12.22 -26.54
C GLY A 100 -4.05 -12.16 -27.72
N ASN A 101 -4.80 -11.05 -27.86
CA ASN A 101 -5.88 -10.88 -28.83
C ASN A 101 -7.05 -11.87 -28.70
N ALA A 102 -7.26 -12.45 -27.52
CA ALA A 102 -8.51 -13.17 -27.23
C ALA A 102 -9.73 -12.24 -27.38
N HIS A 103 -10.85 -12.81 -27.81
CA HIS A 103 -12.12 -12.08 -27.91
C HIS A 103 -12.56 -11.57 -26.53
N GLU A 104 -13.46 -10.57 -26.48
CA GLU A 104 -13.89 -9.99 -25.19
C GLU A 104 -14.59 -10.99 -24.27
N ASP A 105 -15.32 -11.93 -24.86
CA ASP A 105 -16.06 -12.98 -24.15
C ASP A 105 -15.23 -14.25 -23.87
N ASP A 106 -14.02 -14.35 -24.46
CA ASP A 106 -13.18 -15.53 -24.31
C ASP A 106 -12.24 -15.40 -23.12
N VAL A 107 -11.98 -16.53 -22.46
CA VAL A 107 -10.98 -16.61 -21.40
C VAL A 107 -9.58 -16.65 -22.03
N PRO A 108 -8.74 -15.62 -21.85
CA PRO A 108 -7.42 -15.60 -22.48
C PRO A 108 -6.54 -16.71 -21.91
N GLN A 109 -5.82 -17.43 -22.77
CA GLN A 109 -4.96 -18.55 -22.36
C GLN A 109 -3.49 -18.20 -22.21
N ASN A 110 -3.13 -16.94 -22.49
CA ASN A 110 -1.76 -16.50 -22.48
C ASN A 110 -1.23 -16.26 -21.05
N THR A 111 0.09 -16.29 -20.91
CA THR A 111 0.81 -15.91 -19.71
C THR A 111 1.54 -14.59 -19.93
N LEU A 112 1.28 -13.64 -19.05
CA LEU A 112 1.94 -12.34 -19.02
C LEU A 112 3.05 -12.35 -17.97
N GLU A 113 4.23 -11.89 -18.35
CA GLU A 113 5.34 -11.68 -17.43
C GLU A 113 5.89 -10.28 -17.60
N PHE A 114 6.03 -9.52 -16.50
CA PHE A 114 6.49 -8.14 -16.56
C PHE A 114 6.91 -7.62 -15.18
N ASP A 115 7.76 -6.60 -15.18
CA ASP A 115 8.04 -5.77 -14.02
C ASP A 115 7.07 -4.59 -14.02
N PHE A 116 6.30 -4.44 -12.95
CA PHE A 116 5.41 -3.30 -12.78
C PHE A 116 6.09 -2.22 -11.93
N GLU A 117 6.27 -1.04 -12.51
CA GLU A 117 6.75 0.14 -11.81
C GLU A 117 5.57 1.01 -11.38
N TRP A 118 5.59 1.47 -10.13
CA TRP A 118 4.63 2.44 -9.65
C TRP A 118 5.29 3.38 -8.65
N PRO A 119 5.21 4.71 -8.86
CA PRO A 119 5.71 5.67 -7.91
C PRO A 119 4.91 5.45 -6.64
N GLU A 120 5.61 5.06 -5.58
CA GLU A 120 4.97 5.00 -4.29
C GLU A 120 4.37 6.38 -3.98
N ALA A 121 3.35 6.40 -3.12
CA ALA A 121 2.87 7.63 -2.48
C ALA A 121 3.95 8.30 -1.58
N THR A 122 5.24 8.07 -1.85
CA THR A 122 6.38 8.80 -1.31
C THR A 122 6.49 10.22 -1.85
N LYS A 123 5.60 10.75 -2.71
CA LYS A 123 5.60 12.22 -2.92
C LYS A 123 5.30 12.99 -1.62
N GLU A 124 4.59 12.39 -0.66
CA GLU A 124 4.52 12.90 0.71
C GLU A 124 5.81 12.57 1.46
N GLY A 125 6.23 11.29 1.49
CA GLY A 125 7.43 10.86 2.22
C GLY A 125 8.75 11.55 1.83
N ALA A 126 8.98 11.86 0.56
CA ALA A 126 10.19 12.53 0.06
C ALA A 126 10.19 14.02 0.42
N LYS A 127 9.02 14.69 0.38
CA LYS A 127 8.86 16.05 0.91
C LYS A 127 9.03 16.08 2.41
N THR A 128 8.44 15.13 3.13
CA THR A 128 8.57 15.01 4.60
C THR A 128 9.99 14.67 5.02
N VAL A 129 10.70 13.77 4.31
CA VAL A 129 12.10 13.44 4.57
C VAL A 129 13.01 14.62 4.25
N ALA A 130 12.76 15.36 3.18
CA ALA A 130 13.49 16.60 2.88
C ALA A 130 13.24 17.68 3.96
N GLN A 131 12.00 17.85 4.41
CA GLN A 131 11.62 18.76 5.50
C GLN A 131 12.26 18.35 6.85
N LEU A 132 12.27 17.06 7.17
CA LEU A 132 12.92 16.52 8.37
C LEU A 132 14.43 16.71 8.33
N ARG A 133 15.08 16.48 7.17
CA ARG A 133 16.51 16.76 6.99
C ARG A 133 16.83 18.26 7.13
N ALA A 134 15.99 19.13 6.59
CA ALA A 134 16.14 20.58 6.74
C ALA A 134 15.95 21.03 8.20
N ALA A 135 14.96 20.49 8.90
CA ALA A 135 14.70 20.76 10.32
C ALA A 135 15.86 20.27 11.20
N LEU A 136 16.38 19.07 10.94
CA LEU A 136 17.54 18.52 11.66
C LEU A 136 18.79 19.38 11.46
N ARG A 137 19.01 19.91 10.25
CA ARG A 137 20.14 20.81 9.97
C ARG A 137 20.02 22.10 10.78
N LYS A 138 18.85 22.75 10.77
CA LYS A 138 18.59 23.95 11.58
C LYS A 138 18.76 23.70 13.08
N PHE A 139 18.33 22.54 13.57
CA PHE A 139 18.51 22.18 14.99
C PHE A 139 19.99 21.99 15.34
N LYS A 140 20.78 21.36 14.46
CA LYS A 140 22.23 21.20 14.65
C LYS A 140 22.97 22.54 14.59
N GLU A 141 22.60 23.43 13.67
CA GLU A 141 23.15 24.79 13.55
C GLU A 141 22.81 25.62 14.80
N ALA A 142 21.58 25.54 15.31
CA ALA A 142 21.18 26.19 16.56
C ALA A 142 21.90 25.62 17.79
N ALA A 143 22.10 24.29 17.85
CA ALA A 143 22.84 23.65 18.92
C ALA A 143 24.36 23.93 18.85
N ALA A 144 24.90 24.19 17.67
CA ALA A 144 26.29 24.61 17.49
C ALA A 144 26.48 26.10 17.85
N GLY A 145 25.56 26.98 17.45
CA GLY A 145 25.56 28.39 17.84
C GLY A 145 25.36 28.60 19.35
N ALA A 146 24.54 27.77 19.99
CA ALA A 146 24.36 27.79 21.44
C ALA A 146 25.59 27.33 22.24
N LYS A 147 26.63 26.77 21.60
CA LYS A 147 27.90 26.41 22.24
C LYS A 147 28.96 27.50 22.15
N GLU A 148 28.80 28.50 21.28
CA GLU A 148 29.75 29.62 21.15
C GLU A 148 29.38 30.84 22.02
N GLU A 149 28.14 30.95 22.49
CA GLU A 149 27.74 31.98 23.46
C GLU A 149 27.32 31.35 24.80
N GLY A 150 28.28 31.00 25.66
CA GLY A 150 27.95 30.76 27.08
C GLY A 150 28.83 29.80 27.87
N GLY A 151 30.09 30.18 28.11
CA GLY A 151 30.82 29.73 29.31
C GLY A 151 30.20 30.32 30.60
N PRO A 152 30.37 29.66 31.76
CA PRO A 152 29.35 29.61 32.80
C PRO A 152 29.33 30.87 33.68
N LYS A 153 28.15 31.45 33.91
CA LYS A 153 27.91 32.28 35.09
C LYS A 153 27.12 31.45 36.11
N GLN A 154 27.84 30.94 37.10
CA GLN A 154 27.27 30.52 38.37
C GLN A 154 26.53 31.71 38.96
N PHE A 155 25.21 31.58 39.14
CA PHE A 155 24.45 32.46 40.02
C PHE A 155 23.36 31.64 40.72
N LEU A 156 23.67 31.24 41.95
CA LEU A 156 22.73 30.96 43.02
C LEU A 156 23.07 31.95 44.15
N PRO A 157 22.20 32.25 45.12
CA PRO A 157 20.79 31.87 45.30
C PRO A 157 19.89 33.06 45.73
N GLN A 158 18.58 32.86 45.83
CA GLN A 158 17.79 32.98 47.09
C GLN A 158 16.28 33.17 46.85
N GLY A 159 15.49 32.27 47.44
CA GLY A 159 14.41 32.65 48.36
C GLY A 159 12.99 32.85 47.84
N SER A 160 12.08 32.03 48.40
CA SER A 160 10.63 32.28 48.65
C SER A 160 9.68 31.96 47.49
N LYS A 161 8.55 31.26 47.63
CA LYS A 161 7.86 30.44 48.65
C LYS A 161 6.82 29.60 47.87
N PRO A 162 6.31 28.49 48.42
CA PRO A 162 5.35 27.60 47.77
C PRO A 162 3.91 28.06 48.03
N HIS A 163 3.01 27.90 47.05
CA HIS A 163 1.54 27.80 47.09
C HIS A 163 1.13 27.91 45.60
N GLU A 164 0.33 27.08 44.96
CA GLU A 164 -0.98 26.60 45.37
C GLU A 164 -1.41 25.47 44.41
N ALA A 165 -1.94 24.38 44.97
CA ALA A 165 -2.48 23.27 44.20
C ALA A 165 -3.88 23.61 43.69
N VAL A 166 -4.08 23.63 42.37
CA VAL A 166 -5.43 23.67 41.78
C VAL A 166 -5.78 22.29 41.21
N LYS A 167 -6.56 21.54 42.02
CA LYS A 167 -7.39 20.43 41.59
C LYS A 167 -8.59 20.97 40.79
N LYS A 168 -8.77 20.54 39.53
CA LYS A 168 -10.09 20.35 38.89
C LYS A 168 -10.00 19.13 37.99
N LYS A 169 -10.48 17.98 38.49
CA LYS A 169 -11.80 17.37 38.22
C LYS A 169 -11.93 16.91 36.78
N GLY A 170 -11.97 15.58 36.64
CA GLY A 170 -12.14 14.89 35.38
C GLY A 170 -13.49 15.14 34.74
N THR A 171 -13.55 14.88 33.44
CA THR A 171 -14.75 14.42 32.76
C THR A 171 -14.29 13.50 31.63
N LEU A 172 -14.37 12.20 31.90
CA LEU A 172 -14.43 11.15 30.89
C LEU A 172 -15.74 11.36 30.12
N VAL A 173 -15.67 11.75 28.86
CA VAL A 173 -16.84 11.70 27.98
C VAL A 173 -16.81 10.33 27.29
N ASN A 174 -17.65 9.43 27.82
CA ASN A 174 -18.05 8.19 27.18
C ASN A 174 -18.65 8.48 25.80
N ASN A 175 -18.11 7.83 24.78
CA ASN A 175 -18.69 7.82 23.44
C ASN A 175 -19.57 6.55 23.33
N PRO A 176 -20.91 6.64 23.36
CA PRO A 176 -21.75 5.46 23.27
C PRO A 176 -21.72 4.86 21.86
N LEU A 177 -21.44 3.56 21.83
CA LEU A 177 -21.61 2.68 20.68
C LEU A 177 -22.92 2.96 19.94
N ARG A 178 -22.81 3.32 18.66
CA ARG A 178 -23.92 3.20 17.71
C ARG A 178 -24.27 1.71 17.57
N GLN A 179 -25.37 1.32 18.19
CA GLN A 179 -26.08 0.10 17.85
C GLN A 179 -26.59 0.25 16.40
N VAL A 180 -26.13 -0.63 15.52
CA VAL A 180 -26.68 -0.78 14.18
C VAL A 180 -27.86 -1.73 14.28
N ASP A 181 -29.05 -1.17 14.09
CA ASP A 181 -30.32 -1.87 14.05
C ASP A 181 -30.35 -2.86 12.87
N THR A 182 -30.38 -4.17 13.17
CA THR A 182 -30.36 -5.27 12.19
C THR A 182 -31.76 -5.65 11.70
N SER A 183 -32.79 -4.86 12.01
CA SER A 183 -34.19 -5.21 11.74
C SER A 183 -34.65 -5.07 10.28
N LYS A 184 -33.76 -4.68 9.34
CA LYS A 184 -34.08 -4.55 7.91
C LYS A 184 -33.57 -5.68 7.00
N ARG A 185 -32.96 -6.73 7.56
CA ARG A 185 -32.37 -7.83 6.75
C ARG A 185 -33.22 -9.10 6.64
N ARG A 186 -34.45 -9.11 7.18
CA ARG A 186 -35.34 -10.30 7.16
C ARG A 186 -36.54 -10.19 6.20
N GLN A 187 -36.65 -9.15 5.39
CA GLN A 187 -37.77 -8.99 4.45
C GLN A 187 -37.43 -9.27 2.98
N THR A 188 -36.19 -9.66 2.66
CA THR A 188 -35.77 -9.94 1.27
C THR A 188 -35.53 -11.43 0.98
N GLU A 189 -35.73 -12.33 1.93
CA GLU A 189 -35.57 -13.78 1.70
C GLU A 189 -36.91 -14.55 1.55
N GLU A 190 -38.07 -13.90 1.73
CA GLU A 190 -39.39 -14.53 1.61
C GLU A 190 -40.09 -14.25 0.25
N GLU A 191 -39.50 -13.43 -0.61
CA GLU A 191 -40.05 -13.12 -1.95
C GLU A 191 -39.36 -13.87 -3.11
N ALA A 192 -38.35 -14.71 -2.81
CA ALA A 192 -37.68 -15.55 -3.80
C ALA A 192 -38.16 -17.02 -3.80
N ALA A 193 -39.22 -17.33 -3.05
CA ALA A 193 -39.77 -18.69 -2.91
C ALA A 193 -41.28 -18.79 -3.26
N LYS A 194 -41.79 -17.89 -4.11
CA LYS A 194 -43.10 -18.02 -4.75
C LYS A 194 -42.99 -17.94 -6.26
#